data_AF-A0A532UTK1-F1
#
_entry.id   AF-A0A532UTK1-F1
#
_cell.length_a   1.000
_cell.length_b   1.000
_cell.length_c   1.000
_cell.angle_alpha   90.00
_cell.angle_beta   90.00
_cell.angle_gamma   90.00
#
_symmetry.space_group_name_H-M   'P 1'
#
loop_
_entity.id
_entity.type
_entity.pdbx_description
1 polymer ?
#
loop_
_entity_poly.entity_id
_entity_poly.type
_entity_poly.pdbx_seq_one_letter_code
_entity_poly.pdbx_strand_id
1 'polypeptide(L)'
;MSVENVAKKTALKTHNEVPAVLPFTPMVELEHLLKVAGSVTGDANRVWADIWGEFKHIVTSGGMVVAEAKDGFVPACGWPEFLEKLWLLKHYLDSVQRICSKQH
;
A
#
# COMPACT_ATOMS: atom_id res chain seq x y z
N MET A 1 -66.45 26.91 12.30
CA MET A 1 -65.03 26.93 12.73
C MET A 1 -64.28 25.96 11.81
N SER A 2 -63.77 26.41 10.66
CA SER A 2 -62.41 26.96 10.47
C SER A 2 -61.33 25.94 10.84
N VAL A 3 -60.91 25.10 9.88
CA VAL A 3 -59.74 25.20 8.95
C VAL A 3 -58.47 24.51 9.47
N GLU A 4 -58.04 23.51 8.70
CA GLU A 4 -56.68 23.24 8.21
C GLU A 4 -55.48 23.24 9.18
N ASN A 5 -54.86 22.07 9.33
CA ASN A 5 -53.43 21.87 9.05
C ASN A 5 -53.18 20.35 9.01
N VAL A 6 -53.11 19.74 7.83
CA VAL A 6 -51.92 19.65 6.97
C VAL A 6 -50.75 18.97 7.68
N ALA A 7 -50.31 17.91 7.01
CA ALA A 7 -48.96 17.37 6.99
C ALA A 7 -48.54 16.44 8.13
N LYS A 8 -48.39 15.18 7.71
CA LYS A 8 -47.12 14.46 7.80
C LYS A 8 -46.52 14.41 9.20
N LYS A 9 -46.82 13.32 9.89
CA LYS A 9 -45.76 12.64 10.63
C LYS A 9 -45.98 11.14 10.56
N THR A 10 -45.66 10.62 9.37
CA THR A 10 -44.90 9.39 9.19
C THR A 10 -44.30 8.98 10.53
N ALA A 11 -44.79 7.88 11.09
CA ALA A 11 -44.21 7.24 12.26
C ALA A 11 -42.72 7.05 11.95
N LEU A 12 -41.93 7.96 12.51
CA LEU A 12 -40.51 8.10 12.26
C LEU A 12 -39.88 6.84 12.84
N LYS A 13 -39.50 5.94 11.95
CA LYS A 13 -38.52 4.89 12.21
C LYS A 13 -37.34 5.55 12.91
N THR A 14 -37.29 5.45 14.23
CA THR A 14 -36.07 5.69 14.98
C THR A 14 -35.34 4.36 15.04
N HIS A 15 -34.82 3.94 13.89
CA HIS A 15 -33.63 3.09 13.89
C HIS A 15 -32.53 3.98 14.44
N ASN A 16 -32.41 4.00 15.77
CA ASN A 16 -31.22 4.47 16.43
C ASN A 16 -30.16 3.38 16.19
N GLU A 17 -29.68 3.28 14.95
CA GLU A 17 -28.43 2.60 14.65
C GLU A 17 -27.36 3.42 15.35
N VAL A 18 -27.11 3.06 16.61
CA VAL A 18 -25.81 3.27 17.22
C VAL A 18 -24.82 2.73 16.20
N PRO A 19 -23.93 3.55 15.62
CA PRO A 19 -22.93 3.05 14.70
C PRO A 19 -22.24 1.91 15.42
N ALA A 20 -22.28 0.71 14.84
CA ALA A 20 -21.66 -0.46 15.43
C ALA A 20 -20.17 -0.12 15.59
N VAL A 21 -19.81 0.31 16.80
CA VAL A 21 -18.42 0.53 17.18
C VAL A 21 -17.83 -0.86 17.14
N LEU A 22 -17.15 -1.17 16.03
CA LEU A 22 -16.44 -2.42 15.87
C LEU A 22 -15.53 -2.55 17.11
N PRO A 23 -15.66 -3.63 17.89
CA PRO A 23 -14.78 -3.80 19.02
C PRO A 23 -13.38 -3.98 18.44
N PHE A 24 -12.53 -2.97 18.66
CA PHE A 24 -11.08 -3.07 18.51
C PHE A 24 -10.61 -4.13 19.49
N THR A 25 -10.75 -5.40 19.09
CA THR A 25 -10.14 -6.51 19.81
C THR A 25 -8.70 -6.62 19.34
N PRO A 26 -7.76 -7.04 20.21
CA PRO A 26 -6.36 -7.22 19.82
C PRO A 26 -6.16 -8.09 18.57
N MET A 27 -7.06 -9.05 18.33
CA MET A 27 -7.06 -9.89 17.14
C MET A 27 -7.42 -9.13 15.87
N VAL A 28 -8.46 -8.27 15.92
CA VAL A 28 -8.87 -7.43 14.77
C VAL A 28 -7.77 -6.42 14.42
N GLU A 29 -7.12 -5.84 15.43
CA GLU A 29 -5.97 -4.94 15.22
C GLU A 29 -4.78 -5.65 14.58
N LEU A 30 -4.45 -6.85 15.07
CA LEU A 30 -3.37 -7.65 14.52
C LEU A 30 -3.65 -8.03 13.06
N GLU A 31 -4.86 -8.50 12.76
CA GLU A 31 -5.27 -8.82 11.38
C GLU A 31 -5.17 -7.60 10.47
N HIS A 32 -5.60 -6.43 10.96
CA HIS A 32 -5.49 -5.18 10.22
C HIS A 32 -4.03 -4.82 9.94
N LEU A 33 -3.15 -4.87 10.94
CA LEU A 33 -1.72 -4.60 10.78
C LEU A 33 -1.06 -5.58 9.80
N LEU A 34 -1.40 -6.87 9.87
CA LEU A 34 -0.89 -7.88 8.93
C LEU A 34 -1.35 -7.62 7.50
N LYS A 35 -2.60 -7.20 7.30
CA LYS A 35 -3.11 -6.81 5.96
C LYS A 35 -2.37 -5.60 5.42
N VAL A 36 -2.13 -4.57 6.24
CA VAL A 36 -1.36 -3.39 5.85
C VAL A 36 0.09 -3.77 5.52
N ALA A 37 0.77 -4.51 6.38
CA ALA A 37 2.13 -4.98 6.14
C ALA A 37 2.23 -5.83 4.87
N GLY A 38 1.27 -6.72 4.64
CA GLY A 38 1.17 -7.52 3.42
C GLY A 38 1.00 -6.66 2.16
N SER A 39 0.15 -5.63 2.20
CA SER A 39 -0.03 -4.71 1.08
C SER A 39 1.27 -3.95 0.77
N VAL A 40 1.89 -3.33 1.78
CA VAL A 40 3.11 -2.54 1.60
C VAL A 40 4.26 -3.41 1.09
N THR A 41 4.40 -4.63 1.62
CA THR A 41 5.43 -5.58 1.15
C THR A 41 5.15 -6.05 -0.27
N GLY A 42 3.87 -6.21 -0.64
CA GLY A 42 3.45 -6.51 -2.01
C GLY A 42 3.86 -5.43 -2.99
N ASP A 43 3.64 -4.16 -2.65
CA ASP A 43 4.04 -3.02 -3.48
C ASP A 43 5.56 -2.89 -3.56
N ALA A 44 6.29 -3.11 -2.46
CA ALA A 44 7.75 -3.18 -2.44
C ALA A 44 8.28 -4.24 -3.42
N ASN A 45 7.69 -5.44 -3.40
CA ASN A 45 8.10 -6.53 -4.30
C ASN A 45 7.86 -6.21 -5.78
N ARG A 46 6.78 -5.48 -6.10
CA ARG A 46 6.50 -5.04 -7.47
C ARG A 46 7.55 -4.03 -7.95
N VAL A 47 7.82 -3.00 -7.15
CA VAL A 47 8.86 -2.00 -7.49
C VAL A 47 10.23 -2.65 -7.60
N TRP A 48 10.56 -3.59 -6.70
CA TRP A 48 11.78 -4.37 -6.81
C TRP A 48 11.85 -5.17 -8.11
N ALA A 49 10.75 -5.80 -8.53
CA ALA A 49 10.71 -6.55 -9.79
C ALA A 49 10.93 -5.64 -11.01
N ASP A 50 10.39 -4.42 -10.99
CA ASP A 50 10.61 -3.43 -12.04
C ASP A 50 12.07 -2.99 -12.10
N ILE A 51 12.68 -2.66 -10.96
CA ILE A 51 14.11 -2.33 -10.84
C ILE A 51 14.97 -3.50 -11.32
N TRP A 52 14.66 -4.73 -10.91
CA TRP A 52 15.36 -5.92 -11.35
C TRP A 52 15.22 -6.18 -12.85
N GLY A 53 14.06 -5.82 -13.42
CA GLY A 53 13.81 -5.84 -14.86
C GLY A 53 14.84 -5.03 -15.64
N GLU A 54 15.20 -3.85 -15.14
CA GLU A 54 16.23 -3.00 -15.74
C GLU A 54 17.61 -3.68 -15.75
N PHE A 55 17.92 -4.54 -14.78
CA PHE A 55 19.22 -5.22 -14.72
C PHE A 55 19.34 -6.46 -15.63
N LYS A 56 18.22 -7.03 -16.09
CA LYS A 56 18.21 -8.33 -16.82
C LYS A 56 19.10 -8.38 -18.07
N HIS A 57 19.43 -7.23 -18.67
CA HIS A 57 20.31 -7.17 -19.84
C HIS A 57 21.80 -7.18 -19.48
N ILE A 58 22.15 -6.87 -18.22
CA ILE A 58 23.53 -6.87 -17.73
C ILE A 58 23.83 -7.96 -16.70
N VAL A 59 22.81 -8.72 -16.25
CA VAL A 59 23.00 -9.84 -15.33
C VAL A 59 22.42 -11.14 -15.88
N THR A 60 23.06 -12.26 -15.55
CA THR A 60 22.51 -13.59 -15.77
C THR A 60 21.31 -13.85 -14.86
N SER A 61 20.52 -14.89 -15.17
CA SER A 61 19.42 -15.34 -14.31
C SER A 61 19.87 -15.70 -12.88
N GLY A 62 21.15 -16.04 -12.68
CA GLY A 62 21.76 -16.31 -11.38
C GLY A 62 22.31 -15.07 -10.66
N GLY A 63 22.14 -13.86 -11.22
CA GLY A 63 22.60 -12.60 -10.62
C GLY A 63 24.07 -12.27 -10.86
N MET A 64 24.74 -12.93 -11.81
CA MET A 64 26.12 -12.60 -12.18
C MET A 64 26.14 -11.51 -13.24
N VAL A 65 26.95 -10.47 -13.05
CA VAL A 65 27.14 -9.42 -14.07
C VAL A 65 27.85 -10.01 -15.29
N VAL A 66 27.30 -9.80 -16.49
CA VAL A 66 27.88 -10.31 -17.73
C VAL A 66 29.11 -9.50 -18.14
N ALA A 67 30.04 -10.10 -18.88
CA ALA A 67 31.29 -9.45 -19.26
C ALA A 67 31.08 -8.22 -20.16
N GLU A 68 29.95 -8.20 -20.88
CA GLU A 68 29.48 -7.16 -21.78
C GLU A 68 28.98 -5.91 -21.03
N ALA A 69 28.71 -6.02 -19.72
CA ALA A 69 28.33 -4.88 -18.88
C ALA A 69 29.52 -3.98 -18.49
N LYS A 70 30.73 -4.27 -19.00
CA LYS A 70 31.94 -3.47 -18.77
C LYS A 70 31.82 -2.02 -19.24
N ASP A 71 30.94 -1.76 -20.20
CA ASP A 71 30.70 -0.41 -20.75
C ASP A 71 29.76 0.43 -19.87
N GLY A 72 29.33 -0.12 -18.74
CA GLY A 72 28.50 0.56 -17.75
C GLY A 72 27.03 0.16 -17.83
N PHE A 73 26.21 0.79 -16.98
CA PHE A 73 24.78 0.56 -16.89
C PHE A 73 24.02 1.85 -17.14
N VAL A 74 23.04 1.78 -18.03
CA VAL A 74 22.04 2.83 -18.22
C VAL A 74 20.67 2.16 -18.22
N PRO A 75 19.78 2.50 -17.27
CA PRO A 75 18.44 1.92 -17.22
C PRO A 75 17.65 2.33 -18.48
N ALA A 76 16.86 1.41 -19.02
CA ALA A 76 16.03 1.66 -20.20
C ALA A 76 14.92 2.68 -19.89
N CYS A 77 14.43 2.71 -18.64
CA CYS A 77 13.49 3.73 -18.16
C CYS A 77 14.16 5.09 -17.86
N GLY A 78 15.48 5.20 -18.01
CA GLY A 78 16.25 6.40 -17.69
C GLY A 78 16.50 6.61 -16.19
N TRP A 79 17.52 7.40 -15.88
CA TRP A 79 17.97 7.64 -14.50
C TRP A 79 16.91 8.24 -13.57
N PRO A 80 16.12 9.27 -13.98
CA PRO A 80 15.14 9.87 -13.09
C PRO A 80 14.10 8.86 -12.59
N GLU A 81 13.48 8.10 -13.50
CA GLU A 81 12.48 7.09 -13.16
C GLU A 81 13.09 5.95 -12.35
N PHE A 82 14.31 5.51 -12.70
CA PHE A 82 15.01 4.46 -11.96
C PHE A 82 15.29 4.85 -10.51
N LEU A 83 15.77 6.09 -10.29
CA LEU A 83 16.04 6.61 -8.95
C LEU A 83 14.76 6.84 -8.14
N GLU A 84 13.66 7.23 -8.80
CA GLU A 84 12.35 7.33 -8.17
C GLU A 84 11.86 5.95 -7.69
N LYS A 85 11.99 4.90 -8.51
CA LYS A 85 11.68 3.52 -8.11
C LYS A 85 12.52 3.08 -6.91
N LEU A 86 13.83 3.37 -6.88
CA LEU A 86 14.69 3.08 -5.74
C LEU A 86 14.25 3.80 -4.46
N TRP A 87 13.87 5.07 -4.60
CA TRP A 87 13.34 5.87 -3.49
C TRP A 87 12.02 5.32 -2.97
N LEU A 88 11.12 4.93 -3.87
CA LEU A 88 9.84 4.34 -3.53
C LEU A 88 10.01 2.99 -2.83
N LEU A 89 10.93 2.15 -3.31
CA LEU A 89 11.28 0.89 -2.66
C LEU A 89 11.78 1.13 -1.23
N LYS A 90 12.71 2.08 -1.04
CA LYS A 90 13.16 2.47 0.30
C LYS A 90 11.99 2.89 1.18
N HIS A 91 11.07 3.70 0.66
CA HIS A 91 9.91 4.18 1.41
C HIS A 91 9.00 3.04 1.89
N TYR A 92 8.77 2.03 1.05
CA TYR A 92 8.01 0.85 1.44
C TYR A 92 8.73 0.03 2.51
N LEU A 93 10.05 -0.20 2.36
CA LEU A 93 10.84 -0.93 3.35
C LEU A 93 10.86 -0.21 4.72
N ASP A 94 11.04 1.11 4.72
CA ASP A 94 10.97 1.92 5.94
C ASP A 94 9.58 1.82 6.59
N SER A 95 8.51 1.77 5.79
CA SER A 95 7.15 1.64 6.28
C SER A 95 6.89 0.29 6.93
N VAL A 96 7.34 -0.81 6.31
CA VAL A 96 7.27 -2.15 6.93
C VAL A 96 8.06 -2.18 8.23
N GLN A 97 9.27 -1.60 8.25
CA GLN A 97 10.09 -1.56 9.45
C GLN A 97 9.44 -0.77 10.59
N ARG A 98 8.76 0.35 10.29
CA ARG A 98 7.97 1.09 11.29
C ARG A 98 6.85 0.25 11.88
N ILE A 99 6.09 -0.46 11.03
CA ILE A 99 5.02 -1.37 11.46
C ILE A 99 5.58 -2.48 12.39
N CYS A 100 6.69 -3.09 12.02
CA CYS A 100 7.31 -4.15 12.80
C CYS A 100 7.93 -3.66 14.13
N SER A 101 8.44 -2.43 14.16
CA SER A 101 9.18 -1.89 15.32
C SER A 101 8.30 -1.19 16.37
N LYS A 102 6.97 -1.22 16.20
CA LYS A 102 5.99 -0.47 17.04
C LYS A 102 6.28 1.04 17.12
N GLN A 103 6.92 1.62 16.10
CA GLN A 103 7.02 3.07 15.98
C GLN A 103 5.77 3.59 15.27
N HIS A 104 4.69 3.71 16.03
CA HIS A 104 3.45 4.37 15.63
C HIS A 104 3.37 5.76 16.26
#